data_AF-A0A1H6UFP7-F1
#
_entry.id   AF-A0A1H6UFP7-F1
#
_cell.length_a   1.000
_cell.length_b   1.000
_cell.length_c   1.000
_cell.angle_alpha   90.00
_cell.angle_beta   90.00
_cell.angle_gamma   90.00
#
_symmetry.space_group_name_H-M   'P 1'
#
loop_
_entity.id
_entity.type
_entity.pdbx_description
1 polymer ?
#
loop_
_entity_poly.entity_id
_entity_poly.type
_entity_poly.pdbx_seq_one_letter_code
_entity_poly.pdbx_strand_id
1 'polypeptide(L)'
;MTEASICEMEVTGDDLAALVGVTARHIRRFAEAGKIERTGRNRYRLGQAIPALLEEMAGGDKAAELTAERVRKIRAEATMAELELAKAKGLVAPLEQMERAWRHQCTLIRTNMLNLPRRVVSSIVGETEERRIASLLRAEIEQVLRDAAEERVDIPDDEGESDEADE
;
A
#
# COMPACT_ATOMS: atom_id res chain seq x y z
N MET A 1 2.79 34.68 -40.67
CA MET A 1 2.93 33.31 -41.21
C MET A 1 1.99 32.43 -40.41
N THR A 2 0.96 31.89 -41.04
CA THR A 2 -0.08 31.04 -40.42
C THR A 2 0.52 29.68 -40.01
N GLU A 3 0.02 29.06 -38.94
CA GLU A 3 0.50 27.75 -38.42
C GLU A 3 0.62 26.66 -39.50
N ALA A 4 -0.28 26.66 -40.49
CA ALA A 4 -0.23 25.75 -41.63
C ALA A 4 1.08 25.85 -42.44
N SER A 5 1.66 27.05 -42.53
CA SER A 5 2.90 27.30 -43.28
C SER A 5 4.14 26.69 -42.63
N ILE A 6 4.13 26.44 -41.32
CA ILE A 6 5.28 25.88 -40.59
C ILE A 6 5.23 24.35 -40.62
N CYS A 7 4.03 23.77 -40.49
CA CYS A 7 3.86 22.31 -40.52
C CYS A 7 4.18 21.70 -41.89
N GLU A 8 3.91 22.42 -42.98
CA GLU A 8 4.21 21.99 -44.35
C GLU A 8 5.66 22.25 -44.79
N MET A 9 6.45 22.96 -43.98
CA MET A 9 7.82 23.32 -44.32
C MET A 9 8.72 22.09 -44.36
N GLU A 10 9.45 21.92 -45.47
CA GLU A 10 10.44 20.88 -45.64
C GLU A 10 11.82 21.36 -45.18
N VAL A 11 12.39 20.65 -44.21
CA VAL A 11 13.72 20.93 -43.67
C VAL A 11 14.69 19.79 -43.95
N THR A 12 15.98 20.11 -43.93
CA THR A 12 17.02 19.08 -44.07
C THR A 12 17.22 18.33 -42.76
N GLY A 13 17.87 17.17 -42.82
CA GLY A 13 18.23 16.42 -41.62
C GLY A 13 19.17 17.18 -40.67
N ASP A 14 19.99 18.10 -41.20
CA ASP A 14 20.90 18.93 -40.40
C ASP A 14 20.15 20.06 -39.69
N ASP A 15 19.19 20.69 -40.36
CA ASP A 15 18.31 21.70 -39.76
C ASP A 15 17.41 21.09 -38.67
N LEU A 16 16.86 19.90 -38.92
CA LEU A 16 16.06 19.16 -37.94
C LEU A 16 16.90 18.75 -36.74
N ALA A 17 18.15 18.33 -36.97
CA ALA A 17 19.10 17.99 -35.92
C ALA A 17 19.43 19.21 -35.04
N ALA A 18 19.70 20.36 -35.65
CA ALA A 18 19.97 21.61 -34.95
C ALA A 18 18.76 22.08 -34.11
N LEU A 19 17.54 21.93 -34.64
CA LEU A 19 16.32 22.37 -33.96
C LEU A 19 16.00 21.53 -32.71
N VAL A 20 16.19 20.21 -32.78
CA VAL A 20 15.90 19.28 -31.68
C VAL A 20 17.11 19.13 -30.73
N GLY A 21 18.28 19.65 -31.10
CA GLY A 21 19.50 19.54 -30.30
C GLY A 21 20.16 18.16 -30.36
N VAL A 22 20.00 17.44 -31.46
CA VAL A 22 20.59 16.10 -31.69
C VAL A 22 21.56 16.12 -32.86
N THR A 23 22.29 15.02 -33.07
CA THR A 23 23.20 14.91 -34.23
C THR A 23 22.45 14.49 -35.50
N ALA A 24 22.94 14.91 -36.67
CA ALA A 24 22.39 14.47 -37.97
C ALA A 24 22.47 12.95 -38.20
N ARG A 25 23.38 12.26 -37.49
CA ARG A 25 23.44 10.79 -37.44
C ARG A 25 22.23 10.21 -36.72
N HIS A 26 21.77 10.88 -35.65
CA HIS A 26 20.60 10.48 -34.87
C HIS A 26 19.32 10.55 -35.71
N ILE A 27 19.13 11.64 -36.46
CA ILE A 27 18.00 11.82 -37.39
C ILE A 27 18.01 10.74 -38.49
N ARG A 28 19.17 10.45 -39.07
CA ARG A 28 19.31 9.39 -40.07
C ARG A 28 18.93 8.01 -39.54
N ARG A 29 19.39 7.67 -38.32
CA ARG A 29 19.04 6.40 -37.66
C ARG A 29 17.53 6.25 -37.49
N PHE A 30 16.82 7.30 -37.06
CA PHE A 30 15.37 7.22 -36.88
C PHE A 30 14.60 7.14 -38.19
N ALA A 31 15.09 7.83 -39.23
CA ALA A 31 14.52 7.69 -40.57
C ALA A 31 14.78 6.28 -41.18
N GLU A 32 15.94 5.68 -40.92
CA GLU A 32 16.27 4.30 -41.32
C GLU A 32 15.44 3.26 -40.56
N ALA A 33 15.13 3.52 -39.29
CA ALA A 33 14.24 2.70 -38.48
C ALA A 33 12.75 2.87 -38.85
N GLY A 34 12.42 3.70 -39.85
CA GLY A 34 11.05 3.96 -40.30
C GLY A 34 10.21 4.77 -39.32
N LYS A 35 10.83 5.40 -38.32
CA LYS A 35 10.15 6.18 -37.26
C LYS A 35 9.86 7.63 -37.67
N ILE A 36 10.55 8.13 -38.69
CA ILE A 36 10.33 9.45 -39.28
C ILE A 36 10.24 9.28 -40.79
N GLU A 37 9.16 9.80 -41.37
CA GLU A 37 8.95 9.73 -42.81
C GLU A 37 9.76 10.79 -43.57
N ARG A 38 10.35 10.38 -44.70
CA ARG A 38 11.06 11.27 -45.62
C ARG A 38 10.13 11.70 -46.74
N THR A 39 10.02 13.01 -46.96
CA THR A 39 9.27 13.56 -48.09
C THR A 39 10.13 13.58 -49.37
N GLY A 40 11.45 13.51 -49.23
CA GLY A 40 12.40 13.40 -50.34
C GLY A 40 13.81 13.05 -49.88
N ARG A 41 14.80 13.15 -50.80
CA ARG A 41 16.21 12.88 -50.46
C ARG A 41 16.69 13.90 -49.43
N ASN A 42 16.94 13.43 -48.21
CA ASN A 42 17.33 14.26 -47.06
C ASN A 42 16.35 15.41 -46.76
N ARG A 43 15.04 15.19 -46.95
CA ARG A 43 13.99 16.17 -46.63
C ARG A 43 12.92 15.56 -45.75
N TYR A 44 12.50 16.34 -44.76
CA TYR A 44 11.51 15.97 -43.75
C TYR A 44 10.51 17.10 -43.58
N ARG A 45 9.23 16.77 -43.45
CA ARG A 45 8.20 17.75 -43.07
C ARG A 45 8.24 18.00 -41.58
N LEU A 46 8.40 19.26 -41.18
CA LEU A 46 8.49 19.66 -39.78
C LEU A 46 7.32 19.19 -38.94
N GLY A 47 6.09 19.35 -39.45
CA GLY A 47 4.86 18.99 -38.73
C GLY A 47 4.73 17.50 -38.40
N GLN A 48 5.40 16.63 -39.17
CA GLN A 48 5.40 15.17 -38.94
C GLN A 48 6.65 14.72 -38.18
N ALA A 49 7.80 15.33 -38.47
CA ALA A 49 9.07 14.86 -37.94
C ALA A 49 9.29 15.23 -36.46
N ILE A 50 8.86 16.41 -36.02
CA ILE A 50 9.06 16.84 -34.61
C ILE A 50 8.26 15.97 -33.63
N PRO A 51 6.94 15.77 -33.79
CA PRO A 51 6.17 14.96 -32.84
C PRO A 51 6.69 13.52 -32.75
N ALA A 52 7.00 12.91 -33.89
CA ALA A 52 7.56 11.56 -33.96
C ALA A 52 8.94 11.46 -33.26
N LEU A 53 9.79 12.48 -33.41
CA LEU A 53 11.07 12.55 -32.69
C LEU A 53 10.88 12.70 -31.19
N LEU A 54 9.95 13.54 -30.74
CA LEU A 54 9.68 13.75 -29.32
C LEU A 54 9.15 12.48 -28.65
N GLU A 55 8.26 11.76 -29.32
CA GLU A 55 7.69 10.50 -28.83
C GLU A 55 8.76 9.41 -28.69
N GLU A 56 9.63 9.28 -29.69
CA GLU A 56 10.72 8.29 -29.68
C GLU A 56 11.83 8.68 -28.68
N MET A 57 12.14 9.97 -28.55
CA MET A 57 13.09 10.46 -27.55
C MET A 57 12.57 10.33 -26.11
N ALA A 58 11.25 10.39 -25.92
CA ALA A 58 10.60 10.08 -24.64
C ALA A 58 10.58 8.57 -24.33
N GLY A 59 11.08 7.73 -25.26
CA GLY A 59 11.20 6.28 -25.10
C GLY A 59 9.95 5.49 -25.48
N GLY A 60 8.96 6.15 -26.09
CA GLY A 60 7.70 5.56 -26.57
C GLY A 60 6.90 4.84 -25.48
N ASP A 61 5.96 4.01 -25.92
CA ASP A 61 5.04 3.25 -25.04
C ASP A 61 5.77 2.40 -24.00
N LYS A 62 6.94 1.84 -24.34
CA LYS A 62 7.71 1.01 -23.41
C LYS A 62 8.33 1.79 -22.26
N ALA A 63 8.79 3.01 -22.50
CA ALA A 63 9.29 3.87 -21.41
C ALA A 63 8.14 4.37 -20.52
N ALA A 64 6.97 4.64 -21.11
CA ALA A 64 5.77 4.97 -20.37
C ALA A 64 5.30 3.80 -19.48
N GLU A 65 5.26 2.58 -20.02
CA GLU A 65 4.91 1.35 -19.28
C GLU A 65 5.91 1.06 -18.15
N LEU A 66 7.21 1.15 -18.43
CA LEU A 66 8.26 1.00 -17.41
C LEU A 66 8.14 2.06 -16.30
N THR A 67 7.78 3.29 -16.65
CA THR A 67 7.55 4.36 -15.67
C THR A 67 6.31 4.07 -14.83
N ALA A 68 5.23 3.57 -15.43
CA ALA A 68 4.02 3.19 -14.71
C ALA A 68 4.29 2.05 -13.70
N GLU A 69 5.02 1.01 -14.10
CA GLU A 69 5.40 -0.09 -13.21
C GLU A 69 6.33 0.36 -12.08
N ARG A 70 7.29 1.26 -12.37
CA ARG A 70 8.14 1.88 -11.34
C ARG A 70 7.32 2.68 -10.33
N VAL A 71 6.34 3.46 -10.79
CA VAL A 71 5.44 4.22 -9.91
C VAL A 71 4.61 3.28 -9.03
N ARG A 72 4.11 2.16 -9.58
CA ARG A 72 3.40 1.14 -8.79
C ARG A 72 4.29 0.53 -7.72
N LYS A 73 5.52 0.16 -8.06
CA LYS A 73 6.49 -0.38 -7.11
C LYS A 73 6.80 0.61 -5.98
N ILE A 74 7.10 1.87 -6.32
CA ILE A 74 7.40 2.91 -5.32
C ILE A 74 6.20 3.14 -4.39
N ARG A 75 4.97 3.11 -4.91
CA ARG A 75 3.77 3.22 -4.08
C ARG A 75 3.63 2.04 -3.12
N ALA A 76 3.85 0.81 -3.59
CA ALA A 76 3.83 -0.36 -2.73
C ALA A 76 4.91 -0.30 -1.64
N GLU A 77 6.13 0.13 -2.00
CA GLU A 77 7.23 0.35 -1.05
C GLU A 77 6.89 1.42 -0.01
N ALA A 78 6.27 2.52 -0.43
CA ALA A 78 5.81 3.56 0.48
C ALA A 78 4.76 3.02 1.47
N THR A 79 3.77 2.26 0.99
CA THR A 79 2.76 1.64 1.85
C THR A 79 3.39 0.64 2.83
N MET A 80 4.36 -0.17 2.38
CA MET A 80 5.08 -1.08 3.28
C MET A 80 5.85 -0.31 4.35
N ALA A 81 6.56 0.77 3.99
CA ALA A 81 7.27 1.60 4.95
C ALA A 81 6.33 2.28 5.96
N GLU A 82 5.15 2.71 5.52
CA GLU A 82 4.10 3.25 6.41
C GLU A 82 3.59 2.19 7.39
N LEU A 83 3.35 0.95 6.91
CA LEU A 83 2.93 -0.17 7.75
C LEU A 83 4.01 -0.56 8.77
N GLU A 84 5.28 -0.62 8.37
CA GLU A 84 6.39 -0.90 9.28
C GLU A 84 6.55 0.20 10.33
N LEU A 85 6.44 1.48 9.94
CA LEU A 85 6.42 2.59 10.90
C LEU A 85 5.25 2.48 11.88
N ALA A 86 4.08 2.05 11.41
CA ALA A 86 2.90 1.89 12.24
C ALA A 86 3.00 0.69 13.19
N LYS A 87 3.61 -0.43 12.76
CA LYS A 87 3.99 -1.56 13.63
C LYS A 87 4.98 -1.11 14.71
N ALA A 88 6.04 -0.39 14.34
CA ALA A 88 7.03 0.12 15.29
C ALA A 88 6.43 1.09 16.33
N LYS A 89 5.35 1.80 15.97
CA LYS A 89 4.58 2.66 16.87
C LYS A 89 3.53 1.90 17.71
N GLY A 90 3.40 0.58 17.53
CA GLY A 90 2.38 -0.24 18.20
C GLY A 90 0.95 0.04 17.75
N LEU A 91 0.75 0.67 16.59
CA LEU A 91 -0.57 1.01 16.06
C LEU A 91 -1.21 -0.11 15.23
N VAL A 92 -0.43 -1.14 14.90
CA VAL A 92 -0.86 -2.27 14.08
C VAL A 92 -0.38 -3.55 14.73
N ALA A 93 -1.31 -4.47 14.98
CA ALA A 93 -1.03 -5.81 15.48
C ALA A 93 -1.38 -6.83 14.39
N PRO A 94 -0.61 -7.94 14.27
CA PRO A 94 -1.01 -9.07 13.44
C PRO A 94 -2.42 -9.55 13.83
N LEU A 95 -3.24 -9.88 12.81
CA LEU A 95 -4.61 -10.34 13.03
C LEU A 95 -4.64 -11.62 13.88
N GLU A 96 -3.67 -12.51 13.69
CA GLU A 96 -3.54 -13.74 14.48
C GLU A 96 -3.27 -13.47 15.96
N GLN A 97 -2.42 -12.49 16.28
CA GLN A 97 -2.17 -12.09 17.66
C GLN A 97 -3.44 -11.52 18.29
N MET A 98 -4.17 -10.65 17.57
CA MET A 98 -5.46 -10.11 18.02
C MET A 98 -6.48 -11.23 18.27
N GLU A 99 -6.56 -12.22 17.38
CA GLU A 99 -7.47 -13.35 17.54
C GLU A 99 -7.11 -14.22 18.75
N ARG A 100 -5.82 -14.50 18.98
CA ARG A 100 -5.34 -15.19 20.18
C ARG A 100 -5.67 -14.40 21.45
N ALA A 101 -5.44 -13.09 21.45
CA ALA A 101 -5.79 -12.17 22.55
C ALA A 101 -7.27 -12.29 22.90
N TRP A 102 -8.12 -12.18 21.87
CA TRP A 102 -9.56 -12.16 22.02
C TRP A 102 -10.10 -13.51 22.53
N ARG A 103 -9.60 -14.62 21.98
CA ARG A 103 -9.95 -15.96 22.46
C ARG A 103 -9.54 -16.17 23.92
N HIS A 104 -8.37 -15.70 24.31
CA HIS A 104 -7.91 -15.75 25.70
C HIS A 104 -8.86 -14.96 26.61
N GLN A 105 -9.18 -13.71 26.22
CA GLN A 105 -10.08 -12.84 26.96
C GLN A 105 -11.48 -13.47 27.15
N CYS A 106 -12.05 -14.03 26.08
CA CYS A 106 -13.33 -14.74 26.15
C CYS A 106 -13.25 -15.97 27.08
N THR A 107 -12.12 -16.67 27.10
CA THR A 107 -11.90 -17.84 27.97
C THR A 107 -11.81 -17.45 29.44
N LEU A 108 -11.13 -16.35 29.75
CA LEU A 108 -11.06 -15.79 31.11
C LEU A 108 -12.45 -15.39 31.61
N ILE A 109 -13.20 -14.61 30.82
CA ILE A 109 -14.56 -14.18 31.17
C ILE A 109 -15.44 -15.41 31.45
N ARG A 110 -15.42 -16.41 30.56
CA ARG A 110 -16.21 -17.63 30.75
C ARG A 110 -15.84 -18.36 32.05
N THR A 111 -14.55 -18.51 32.31
CA THR A 111 -14.05 -19.18 33.52
C THR A 111 -14.51 -18.47 34.78
N ASN A 112 -14.38 -17.14 34.83
CA ASN A 112 -14.77 -16.36 36.00
C ASN A 112 -16.29 -16.38 36.22
N MET A 113 -17.09 -16.29 35.15
CA MET A 113 -18.55 -16.38 35.22
C MET A 113 -19.03 -17.75 35.72
N LEU A 114 -18.38 -18.85 35.30
CA LEU A 114 -18.71 -20.20 35.79
C LEU A 114 -18.31 -20.40 37.26
N ASN A 115 -17.32 -19.65 37.76
CA ASN A 115 -16.92 -19.66 39.17
C ASN A 115 -17.78 -18.75 40.06
N LEU A 116 -18.53 -17.80 39.48
CA LEU A 116 -19.36 -16.87 40.22
C LEU A 116 -20.35 -17.54 41.19
N PRO A 117 -21.12 -18.58 40.80
CA PRO A 117 -22.03 -19.25 41.72
C PRO A 117 -21.33 -19.78 42.98
N ARG A 118 -20.14 -20.37 42.83
CA ARG A 118 -19.36 -20.86 43.98
C ARG A 118 -18.96 -19.74 44.95
N ARG A 119 -18.74 -18.52 44.46
CA ARG A 119 -18.34 -17.35 45.25
C ARG A 119 -19.52 -16.72 45.99
N VAL A 120 -20.70 -16.66 45.37
CA VAL A 120 -21.88 -15.99 45.94
C VAL A 120 -22.77 -16.88 46.79
N VAL A 121 -22.69 -18.21 46.65
CA VAL A 121 -23.59 -19.15 47.35
C VAL A 121 -23.59 -18.92 48.87
N SER A 122 -22.42 -18.75 49.50
CA SER A 122 -22.35 -18.53 50.96
C SER A 122 -23.02 -17.23 51.41
N SER A 123 -23.07 -16.22 50.54
CA SER A 123 -23.68 -14.92 50.83
C SER A 123 -25.18 -14.87 50.52
N ILE A 124 -25.68 -15.81 49.72
CA ILE A 124 -27.09 -15.93 49.33
C ILE A 124 -27.84 -16.92 50.23
N VAL A 125 -27.16 -17.94 50.76
CA VAL A 125 -27.78 -18.93 51.65
C VAL A 125 -28.32 -18.25 52.91
N GLY A 126 -29.65 -18.32 53.10
CA GLY A 126 -30.36 -17.72 54.23
C GLY A 126 -30.87 -16.29 53.98
N GLU A 127 -30.54 -15.69 52.83
CA GLU A 127 -31.03 -14.37 52.46
C GLU A 127 -32.43 -14.47 51.84
N THR A 128 -33.38 -13.68 52.34
CA THR A 128 -34.79 -13.69 51.89
C THR A 128 -35.19 -12.40 51.18
N GLU A 129 -34.38 -11.35 51.27
CA GLU A 129 -34.63 -10.08 50.60
C GLU A 129 -34.10 -10.10 49.16
N GLU A 130 -35.02 -10.15 48.20
CA GLU A 130 -34.70 -10.19 46.77
C GLU A 130 -33.80 -9.02 46.31
N ARG A 131 -34.04 -7.81 46.82
CA ARG A 131 -33.21 -6.62 46.51
C ARG A 131 -31.75 -6.82 46.91
N ARG A 132 -31.52 -7.46 48.05
CA ARG A 132 -30.18 -7.69 48.59
C ARG A 132 -29.46 -8.76 47.79
N ILE A 133 -30.16 -9.83 47.41
CA ILE A 133 -29.64 -10.88 46.52
C ILE A 133 -29.25 -10.30 45.15
N ALA A 134 -30.13 -9.50 44.53
CA ALA A 134 -29.86 -8.87 43.24
C ALA A 134 -28.66 -7.91 43.30
N SER A 135 -28.53 -7.15 44.39
CA SER A 135 -27.40 -6.24 44.60
C SER A 135 -26.08 -6.98 44.78
N LEU A 136 -26.07 -8.08 45.55
CA LEU A 136 -24.91 -8.95 45.72
C LEU A 136 -24.45 -9.58 44.40
N LEU A 137 -25.39 -10.15 43.64
CA LEU A 137 -25.09 -10.75 42.34
C LEU A 137 -24.52 -9.72 41.37
N ARG A 138 -25.11 -8.52 41.29
CA ARG A 138 -24.61 -7.45 40.44
C ARG A 138 -23.19 -7.03 40.84
N ALA A 139 -22.95 -6.82 42.14
CA ALA A 139 -21.62 -6.44 42.63
C ALA A 139 -20.56 -7.49 42.27
N GLU A 140 -20.89 -8.78 42.41
CA GLU A 140 -19.96 -9.87 42.07
C GLU A 140 -19.72 -9.98 40.57
N ILE A 141 -20.76 -9.84 39.73
CA ILE A 141 -20.61 -9.83 38.26
C ILE A 141 -19.71 -8.68 37.84
N GLU A 142 -19.94 -7.49 38.37
CA GLU A 142 -19.13 -6.32 38.08
C GLU A 142 -17.67 -6.53 38.50
N GLN A 143 -17.43 -7.18 39.65
CA GLN A 143 -16.07 -7.51 40.08
C GLN A 143 -15.40 -8.50 39.14
N VAL A 144 -16.07 -9.60 38.80
CA VAL A 144 -15.56 -10.62 37.88
C VAL A 144 -15.20 -10.04 36.51
N LEU A 145 -16.02 -9.11 36.00
CA LEU A 145 -15.75 -8.45 34.72
C LEU A 145 -14.60 -7.45 34.80
N ARG A 146 -14.45 -6.74 35.93
CA ARG A 146 -13.28 -5.87 36.17
C ARG A 146 -11.99 -6.70 36.22
N ASP A 147 -11.98 -7.79 36.98
CA ASP A 147 -10.83 -8.69 37.10
C ASP A 147 -10.42 -9.20 35.71
N ALA A 148 -11.38 -9.64 34.89
CA ALA A 148 -11.10 -10.09 33.53
C ALA A 148 -10.56 -8.96 32.63
N ALA A 149 -11.01 -7.72 32.80
CA ALA A 149 -10.55 -6.58 32.00
C ALA A 149 -9.15 -6.07 32.39
N GLU A 150 -8.76 -6.24 33.66
CA GLU A 150 -7.45 -5.81 34.18
C GLU A 150 -6.35 -6.85 33.96
N GLU A 151 -6.71 -8.12 33.76
CA GLU A 151 -5.78 -9.18 33.41
C GLU A 151 -5.04 -8.84 32.09
N ARG A 152 -3.73 -8.60 32.19
CA ARG A 152 -2.90 -8.36 31.00
C ARG A 152 -2.67 -9.67 30.27
N VAL A 153 -3.14 -9.74 29.02
CA VAL A 153 -2.77 -10.83 28.12
C VAL A 153 -1.35 -10.56 27.62
N ASP A 154 -0.37 -11.23 28.24
CA ASP A 154 0.99 -11.30 27.68
C ASP A 154 0.95 -12.28 26.52
N ILE A 155 0.78 -11.76 25.31
CA ILE A 155 0.91 -12.55 24.08
C ILE A 155 2.39 -12.49 23.72
N PRO A 156 3.11 -13.61 23.72
CA PRO A 156 4.47 -13.63 23.22
C PRO A 156 4.44 -13.11 21.79
N ASP A 157 5.33 -12.18 21.47
CA ASP A 157 5.63 -11.87 20.09
C ASP A 157 6.10 -13.19 19.45
N ASP A 158 5.28 -13.75 18.56
CA ASP A 158 5.77 -14.70 17.57
C ASP A 158 6.83 -13.88 16.80
N GLU A 159 8.11 -14.09 17.15
CA GLU A 159 9.23 -13.74 16.28
C GLU A 159 8.94 -14.50 14.99
N GLY A 160 8.20 -13.85 14.08
CA GLY A 160 7.88 -14.41 12.80
C GLY A 160 9.18 -14.89 12.21
N GLU A 161 9.26 -16.19 11.92
CA GLU A 161 10.30 -16.76 11.08
C GLU A 161 10.53 -15.75 9.97
N SER A 162 11.67 -15.04 10.06
CA SER A 162 12.21 -14.35 8.92
C SER A 162 12.41 -15.48 7.92
N ASP A 163 11.50 -15.58 6.95
CA ASP A 163 11.77 -16.27 5.71
C ASP A 163 12.96 -15.55 5.07
N GLU A 164 14.16 -15.88 5.57
CA GLU A 164 15.40 -15.86 4.83
C GLU A 164 15.17 -16.83 3.68
N ALA A 165 14.49 -16.34 2.64
CA ALA A 165 14.59 -16.89 1.31
C ALA A 165 16.01 -16.56 0.81
N ASP A 166 16.98 -17.29 1.35
CA ASP A 166 18.34 -17.34 0.83
C ASP A 166 18.45 -18.54 -0.14
N GLU A 167 18.92 -18.18 -1.34
CA GLU A 167 19.46 -18.97 -2.47
C GLU A 167 18.50 -19.47 -3.58
#